data_AF-A0A3A0F691-F1
#
_entry.id   AF-A0A3A0F691-F1
#
_cell.length_a   1.000
_cell.length_b   1.000
_cell.length_c   1.000
_cell.angle_alpha   90.00
_cell.angle_beta   90.00
_cell.angle_gamma   90.00
#
_symmetry.space_group_name_H-M   'P 1'
#
loop_
_entity.id
_entity.type
_entity.pdbx_description
1 polymer ?
#
loop_
_entity_poly.entity_id
_entity_poly.type
_entity_poly.pdbx_seq_one_letter_code
_entity_poly.pdbx_strand_id
1 'polypeptide(L)'
;MRSRPVRVAALVALALARGSAAQPADGDAFPGAQLRARLEAHLARLAPALRDDPAHAGLVGPVEPDALDAFARRLAVQRDGADVVIGSAHGPELHGGGVLALALGHWRPDGRPATLRDRFPFGARGERVALAELWASHERQIFLPAAPGLARMRLRWRDAGRSEQTVETDAYAFLRLLALHERDLARAWSNAAGQRLSAERLLHGAWERYLAAPDPAAERADHAWLHLPELLLDYERRRAPALDPNRVKERFLAVELARTGFDGDDEREALAHYAESLGHLLEHPRVTWSAPERAAVLRWLRALETQRFRTLAGPEPAELCHLLAGLRRIDAQRGKLAQESGAPR
;
A
#
# COMPACT_ATOMS: atom_id res chain seq x y z
N MET A 1 35.58 38.90 -28.27
CA MET A 1 35.04 39.74 -27.17
C MET A 1 33.54 39.91 -27.42
N ARG A 2 32.57 39.54 -26.57
CA ARG A 2 32.52 39.01 -25.20
C ARG A 2 31.31 38.08 -25.11
N SER A 3 31.54 36.86 -24.65
CA SER A 3 30.54 35.86 -24.25
C SER A 3 30.17 36.07 -22.78
N ARG A 4 28.89 36.28 -22.45
CA ARG A 4 28.35 36.05 -21.10
C ARG A 4 26.86 35.67 -21.13
N PRO A 5 26.54 34.40 -20.89
CA PRO A 5 25.39 34.04 -20.09
C PRO A 5 25.80 33.00 -19.03
N VAL A 6 26.66 33.38 -18.09
CA VAL A 6 27.09 32.51 -16.97
C VAL A 6 26.46 32.94 -15.64
N ARG A 7 25.68 34.03 -15.62
CA ARG A 7 25.18 34.60 -14.36
C ARG A 7 23.78 34.16 -13.93
N VAL A 8 22.99 33.53 -14.80
CA VAL A 8 21.65 33.03 -14.42
C VAL A 8 21.70 31.59 -13.90
N ALA A 9 22.55 30.73 -14.48
CA ALA A 9 22.72 29.36 -14.01
C ALA A 9 23.34 29.26 -12.59
N ALA A 10 24.21 30.21 -12.23
CA ALA A 10 24.83 30.24 -10.91
C ALA A 10 23.85 30.64 -9.78
N LEU A 11 22.79 31.41 -10.07
CA LEU A 11 21.80 31.81 -9.05
C LEU A 11 20.77 30.70 -8.77
N VAL A 12 20.44 29.87 -9.75
CA VAL A 12 19.59 28.69 -9.54
C VAL A 12 20.37 27.57 -8.82
N ALA A 13 21.65 27.39 -9.13
CA ALA A 13 22.50 26.42 -8.42
C ALA A 13 22.78 26.84 -6.96
N LEU A 14 22.84 28.14 -6.64
CA LEU A 14 23.02 28.62 -5.27
C LEU A 14 21.75 28.53 -4.42
N ALA A 15 20.56 28.49 -5.04
CA ALA A 15 19.30 28.18 -4.36
C ALA A 15 19.17 26.69 -4.01
N LEU A 16 19.82 25.81 -4.78
CA LEU A 16 19.87 24.35 -4.53
C LEU A 16 21.00 23.92 -3.58
N ALA A 17 22.03 24.76 -3.39
CA ALA A 17 23.19 24.47 -2.52
C ALA A 17 23.13 25.16 -1.13
N ARG A 18 22.12 25.99 -0.86
CA ARG A 18 21.85 26.59 0.47
C ARG A 18 20.63 25.98 1.16
N GLY A 19 20.39 24.68 0.94
CA GLY A 19 19.76 23.82 1.93
C GLY A 19 20.69 23.62 3.13
N SER A 20 21.09 24.72 3.77
CA SER A 20 21.65 24.68 5.11
C SER A 20 20.62 23.98 5.98
N ALA A 21 21.08 23.04 6.79
CA ALA A 21 20.37 22.52 7.94
C ALA A 21 19.93 23.68 8.85
N ALA A 22 18.81 24.32 8.51
CA ALA A 22 18.04 25.08 9.45
C ALA A 22 17.29 24.02 10.24
N GLN A 23 17.69 23.79 11.49
CA GLN A 23 16.79 23.21 12.47
C GLN A 23 15.49 24.03 12.40
N PRO A 24 14.33 23.42 12.09
CA PRO A 24 13.08 24.16 12.17
C PRO A 24 12.96 24.66 13.61
N ALA A 25 12.59 25.93 13.77
CA ALA A 25 12.31 26.50 15.08
C ALA A 25 11.36 25.57 15.84
N ASP A 26 11.68 25.26 17.10
CA ASP A 26 10.98 24.29 17.96
C ASP A 26 9.52 24.65 18.31
N GLY A 27 8.94 25.68 17.68
CA GLY A 27 7.52 26.04 17.79
C GLY A 27 6.78 25.77 16.48
N ASP A 28 5.74 24.93 16.53
CA ASP A 28 4.76 24.65 15.45
C ASP A 28 5.11 23.64 14.34
N ALA A 29 6.09 22.75 14.55
CA ALA A 29 6.19 21.57 13.69
C ALA A 29 5.03 20.58 14.01
N PHE A 30 4.17 20.32 13.02
CA PHE A 30 3.15 19.27 13.10
C PHE A 30 3.82 17.91 13.45
N PRO A 31 3.27 17.13 14.41
CA PRO A 31 3.88 15.85 14.80
C PRO A 31 4.16 14.92 13.63
N GLY A 32 5.36 14.34 13.58
CA GLY A 32 5.81 13.48 12.48
C GLY A 32 6.46 14.22 11.30
N ALA A 33 6.51 15.56 11.32
CA ALA A 33 7.11 16.34 10.24
C ALA A 33 8.63 16.12 10.12
N GLN A 34 9.36 16.02 11.24
CA GLN A 34 10.80 15.78 11.20
C GLN A 34 11.08 14.34 10.77
N LEU A 35 10.31 13.36 11.27
CA LEU A 35 10.39 11.97 10.82
C LEU A 35 10.16 11.87 9.30
N ARG A 36 9.12 12.52 8.78
CA ARG A 36 8.86 12.57 7.34
C ARG A 36 10.05 13.15 6.56
N ALA A 37 10.58 14.30 6.96
CA ALA A 37 11.71 14.92 6.27
C ALA A 37 12.96 14.01 6.27
N ARG A 38 13.21 13.31 7.39
CA ARG A 38 14.30 12.33 7.49
C ARG A 38 14.09 11.13 6.56
N LEU A 39 12.86 10.62 6.47
CA LEU A 39 12.49 9.53 5.57
C LEU A 39 12.65 9.93 4.11
N GLU A 40 12.20 11.13 3.72
CA GLU A 40 12.37 11.64 2.36
C GLU A 40 13.85 11.71 1.98
N ALA A 41 14.69 12.26 2.85
CA ALA A 41 16.14 12.31 2.63
C ALA A 41 16.79 10.91 2.59
N HIS A 42 16.29 9.97 3.41
CA HIS A 42 16.83 8.61 3.46
C HIS A 42 16.44 7.79 2.23
N LEU A 43 15.16 7.78 1.87
CA LEU A 43 14.65 7.05 0.70
C LEU A 43 15.17 7.63 -0.61
N ALA A 44 15.42 8.94 -0.69
CA ALA A 44 16.10 9.53 -1.84
C ALA A 44 17.51 8.95 -2.04
N ARG A 45 18.23 8.59 -0.96
CA ARG A 45 19.53 7.89 -1.05
C ARG A 45 19.38 6.42 -1.41
N LEU A 46 18.30 5.78 -0.98
CA LEU A 46 17.97 4.38 -1.32
C LEU A 46 17.27 4.23 -2.67
N ALA A 47 17.01 5.32 -3.39
CA ALA A 47 16.34 5.29 -4.69
C ALA A 47 16.91 4.25 -5.67
N PRO A 48 18.24 4.00 -5.76
CA PRO A 48 18.77 2.92 -6.59
C PRO A 48 18.30 1.53 -6.17
N ALA A 49 18.23 1.24 -4.86
CA ALA A 49 17.77 -0.05 -4.33
C ALA A 49 16.27 -0.25 -4.55
N LEU A 50 15.48 0.82 -4.44
CA LEU A 50 14.03 0.80 -4.71
C LEU A 50 13.69 0.59 -6.20
N ARG A 51 14.64 0.75 -7.13
CA ARG A 51 14.37 0.46 -8.56
C ARG A 51 14.01 -0.99 -8.79
N ASP A 52 14.52 -1.88 -7.96
CA ASP A 52 14.24 -3.30 -8.05
C ASP A 52 12.89 -3.66 -7.41
N ASP A 53 12.24 -2.71 -6.74
CA ASP A 53 10.94 -2.85 -6.07
C ASP A 53 9.99 -1.69 -6.43
N PRO A 54 9.47 -1.68 -7.66
CA PRO A 54 8.59 -0.61 -8.12
C PRO A 54 7.25 -0.54 -7.39
N ALA A 55 6.81 -1.62 -6.72
CA ALA A 55 5.59 -1.60 -5.93
C ALA A 55 5.73 -0.63 -4.74
N HIS A 56 6.83 -0.75 -3.97
CA HIS A 56 7.10 0.15 -2.86
C HIS A 56 7.61 1.52 -3.32
N ALA A 57 8.37 1.60 -4.43
CA ALA A 57 8.75 2.89 -5.00
C ALA A 57 7.52 3.73 -5.41
N GLY A 58 6.48 3.08 -5.93
CA GLY A 58 5.22 3.71 -6.32
C GLY A 58 4.45 4.39 -5.18
N LEU A 59 4.64 3.92 -3.93
CA LEU A 59 4.03 4.53 -2.74
C LEU A 59 4.59 5.93 -2.44
N VAL A 60 5.86 6.15 -2.77
CA VAL A 60 6.59 7.37 -2.42
C VAL A 60 6.83 8.31 -3.60
N GLY A 61 6.46 7.92 -4.81
CA GLY A 61 6.57 8.76 -5.98
C GLY A 61 6.11 8.08 -7.27
N PRO A 62 6.06 8.82 -8.38
CA PRO A 62 5.83 8.21 -9.68
C PRO A 62 6.94 7.19 -9.97
N VAL A 63 6.55 6.02 -10.48
CA VAL A 63 7.50 5.03 -11.00
C VAL A 63 7.76 5.37 -12.47
N GLU A 64 9.03 5.53 -12.82
CA GLU A 64 9.42 5.78 -14.20
C GLU A 64 9.05 4.58 -15.10
N PRO A 65 8.56 4.82 -16.33
CA PRO A 65 8.18 3.74 -17.26
C PRO A 65 9.29 2.70 -17.46
N ASP A 66 10.54 3.14 -17.56
CA ASP A 66 11.69 2.25 -17.76
C ASP A 66 11.93 1.30 -16.58
N ALA A 67 11.69 1.76 -15.34
CA ALA A 67 11.83 0.93 -14.15
C ALA A 67 10.72 -0.12 -14.09
N LEU A 68 9.49 0.27 -14.45
CA LEU A 68 8.37 -0.64 -14.53
C LEU A 68 8.54 -1.69 -15.63
N ASP A 69 9.03 -1.28 -16.81
CA ASP A 69 9.39 -2.17 -17.91
C ASP A 69 10.54 -3.13 -17.52
N ALA A 70 11.53 -2.65 -16.78
CA ALA A 70 12.63 -3.48 -16.28
C ALA A 70 12.13 -4.52 -15.26
N PHE A 71 11.25 -4.13 -14.34
CA PHE A 71 10.58 -5.07 -13.44
C PHE A 71 9.76 -6.10 -14.20
N ALA A 72 8.96 -5.66 -15.17
CA ALA A 72 8.13 -6.53 -16.01
C ALA A 72 8.93 -7.63 -16.73
N ARG A 73 10.12 -7.28 -17.23
CA ARG A 73 11.05 -8.23 -17.88
C ARG A 73 11.61 -9.30 -16.94
N ARG A 74 11.61 -9.07 -15.62
CA ARG A 74 12.03 -10.04 -14.61
C ARG A 74 10.91 -11.00 -14.22
N LEU A 75 9.65 -10.63 -14.50
CA LEU A 75 8.50 -11.46 -14.21
C LEU A 75 8.27 -12.50 -15.31
N ALA A 76 7.66 -13.62 -14.97
CA ALA A 76 7.20 -14.64 -15.90
C ALA A 76 5.72 -14.88 -15.66
N VAL A 77 4.99 -15.14 -16.75
CA VAL A 77 3.60 -15.62 -16.69
C VAL A 77 3.63 -17.12 -16.92
N GLN A 78 3.04 -17.87 -16.00
CA GLN A 78 2.85 -19.31 -16.13
C GLN A 78 1.37 -19.58 -16.35
N ARG A 79 1.08 -20.37 -17.38
CA ARG A 79 -0.28 -20.79 -17.73
C ARG A 79 -0.38 -22.31 -17.55
N ASP A 80 -1.27 -22.75 -16.67
CA ASP A 80 -1.64 -24.16 -16.57
C ASP A 80 -3.17 -24.28 -16.48
N GLY A 81 -3.80 -24.69 -17.59
CA GLY A 81 -5.26 -24.71 -17.70
C GLY A 81 -5.88 -23.33 -17.45
N ALA A 82 -6.62 -23.19 -16.36
CA ALA A 82 -7.27 -21.94 -15.95
C ALA A 82 -6.39 -21.06 -15.04
N ASP A 83 -5.28 -21.59 -14.53
CA ASP A 83 -4.39 -20.89 -13.63
C ASP A 83 -3.40 -20.06 -14.44
N VAL A 84 -3.50 -18.73 -14.34
CA VAL A 84 -2.44 -17.82 -14.78
C VAL A 84 -1.80 -17.22 -13.53
N VAL A 85 -0.55 -17.59 -13.30
CA VAL A 85 0.24 -17.12 -12.16
C VAL A 85 1.37 -16.24 -12.68
N ILE A 86 1.52 -15.08 -12.06
CA ILE A 86 2.65 -14.19 -12.29
C ILE A 86 3.69 -14.51 -11.22
N GLY A 87 4.96 -14.57 -11.60
CA GLY A 87 6.06 -14.74 -10.65
C GLY A 87 7.37 -14.28 -11.24
N SER A 88 8.47 -14.61 -10.58
CA SER A 88 9.83 -14.36 -11.05
C SER A 88 10.67 -15.63 -10.89
N ALA A 89 11.98 -15.57 -11.19
CA ALA A 89 12.90 -16.65 -10.88
C ALA A 89 12.91 -17.05 -9.38
N HIS A 90 12.43 -16.17 -8.49
CA HIS A 90 12.42 -16.37 -7.05
C HIS A 90 11.10 -16.93 -6.48
N GLY A 91 10.04 -17.06 -7.29
CA GLY A 91 8.74 -17.56 -6.84
C GLY A 91 7.54 -16.81 -7.44
N PRO A 92 6.30 -17.24 -7.13
CA PRO A 92 5.09 -16.55 -7.57
C PRO A 92 4.93 -15.19 -6.86
N GLU A 93 4.11 -14.32 -7.43
CA GLU A 93 3.63 -13.11 -6.78
C GLU A 93 2.69 -13.50 -5.63
N LEU A 94 3.07 -13.09 -4.41
CA LEU A 94 2.47 -13.59 -3.17
C LEU A 94 1.38 -12.69 -2.58
N HIS A 95 0.95 -11.62 -3.25
CA HIS A 95 -0.14 -10.76 -2.77
C HIS A 95 -1.43 -10.90 -3.61
N GLY A 96 -1.40 -11.78 -4.61
CA GLY A 96 -2.55 -12.12 -5.43
C GLY A 96 -3.00 -11.01 -6.38
N GLY A 97 -2.13 -10.07 -6.73
CA GLY A 97 -2.50 -8.98 -7.61
C GLY A 97 -1.62 -7.74 -7.55
N GLY A 98 -0.55 -7.75 -6.75
CA GLY A 98 0.34 -6.59 -6.59
C GLY A 98 0.92 -6.12 -7.93
N VAL A 99 1.32 -7.05 -8.80
CA VAL A 99 1.81 -6.72 -10.15
C VAL A 99 0.73 -6.05 -11.01
N LEU A 100 -0.50 -6.56 -10.96
CA LEU A 100 -1.62 -6.00 -11.72
C LEU A 100 -2.00 -4.61 -11.18
N ALA A 101 -2.01 -4.43 -9.86
CA ALA A 101 -2.23 -3.13 -9.22
C ALA A 101 -1.15 -2.12 -9.62
N LEU A 102 0.12 -2.52 -9.60
CA LEU A 102 1.24 -1.69 -10.05
C LEU A 102 1.08 -1.29 -11.53
N ALA A 103 0.72 -2.24 -12.40
CA ALA A 103 0.50 -1.97 -13.82
C ALA A 103 -0.67 -1.00 -14.04
N LEU A 104 -1.78 -1.15 -13.32
CA LEU A 104 -2.94 -0.24 -13.45
C LEU A 104 -2.68 1.16 -12.86
N GLY A 105 -1.91 1.24 -11.77
CA GLY A 105 -1.65 2.49 -11.06
C GLY A 105 -0.54 3.34 -11.67
N HIS A 106 0.51 2.71 -12.21
CA HIS A 106 1.75 3.40 -12.57
C HIS A 106 2.18 3.23 -14.03
N TRP A 107 1.71 2.20 -14.74
CA TRP A 107 2.09 2.06 -16.14
C TRP A 107 1.32 3.02 -17.03
N ARG A 108 2.03 3.63 -17.98
CA ARG A 108 1.46 4.61 -18.91
C ARG A 108 1.94 4.35 -20.33
N PRO A 109 1.42 3.32 -21.02
CA PRO A 109 1.74 3.11 -22.42
C PRO A 109 1.26 4.34 -23.19
N ASP A 110 2.18 5.03 -23.87
CA ASP A 110 1.89 6.25 -24.63
C ASP A 110 1.42 7.45 -23.76
N GLY A 111 1.76 7.45 -22.46
CA GLY A 111 1.48 8.56 -21.54
C GLY A 111 0.05 8.61 -20.97
N ARG A 112 -0.87 7.78 -21.46
CA ARG A 112 -2.22 7.65 -20.89
C ARG A 112 -2.24 6.70 -19.67
N PRO A 113 -3.22 6.81 -18.75
CA PRO A 113 -3.42 5.81 -17.72
C PRO A 113 -3.64 4.41 -18.31
N ALA A 114 -3.15 3.39 -17.60
CA ALA A 114 -3.37 2.00 -17.97
C ALA A 114 -4.86 1.60 -17.85
N THR A 115 -5.27 0.68 -18.70
CA THR A 115 -6.59 0.05 -18.70
C THR A 115 -6.45 -1.47 -18.76
N LEU A 116 -7.48 -2.21 -18.34
CA LEU A 116 -7.49 -3.67 -18.45
C LEU A 116 -7.26 -4.19 -19.88
N ARG A 117 -7.45 -3.37 -20.93
CA ARG A 117 -7.20 -3.79 -22.32
C ARG A 117 -5.73 -3.71 -22.72
N ASP A 118 -4.90 -3.04 -21.92
CA ASP A 118 -3.52 -2.81 -22.27
C ASP A 118 -2.69 -4.09 -22.15
N ARG A 119 -1.66 -4.19 -22.99
CA ARG A 119 -0.80 -5.38 -23.09
C ARG A 119 0.57 -5.11 -22.48
N PHE A 120 0.82 -5.75 -21.35
CA PHE A 120 2.04 -5.60 -20.58
C PHE A 120 3.06 -6.70 -20.98
N PRO A 121 4.34 -6.35 -21.22
CA PRO A 121 5.36 -7.35 -21.51
C PRO A 121 5.76 -8.11 -20.24
N PHE A 122 5.92 -9.43 -20.33
CA PHE A 122 6.42 -10.29 -19.26
C PHE A 122 7.60 -11.13 -19.75
N GLY A 123 8.64 -11.19 -18.92
CA GLY A 123 9.79 -12.06 -19.09
C GLY A 123 10.80 -11.59 -20.12
N ALA A 124 11.97 -12.23 -20.12
CA ALA A 124 13.04 -11.95 -21.08
C ALA A 124 12.63 -12.25 -22.53
N ARG A 125 11.62 -13.12 -22.74
CA ARG A 125 11.06 -13.45 -24.06
C ARG A 125 10.00 -12.45 -24.54
N GLY A 126 9.60 -11.49 -23.71
CA GLY A 126 8.68 -10.41 -24.09
C GLY A 126 7.25 -10.86 -24.36
N GLU A 127 6.75 -11.87 -23.65
CA GLU A 127 5.35 -12.29 -23.79
C GLU A 127 4.41 -11.13 -23.45
N ARG A 128 3.50 -10.76 -24.34
CA ARG A 128 2.58 -9.63 -24.11
C ARG A 128 1.20 -10.13 -23.70
N VAL A 129 0.89 -10.02 -22.42
CA VAL A 129 -0.40 -10.46 -21.85
C VAL A 129 -1.30 -9.25 -21.62
N ALA A 130 -2.57 -9.38 -21.99
CA ALA A 130 -3.56 -8.34 -21.70
C ALA A 130 -3.86 -8.31 -20.19
N LEU A 131 -3.93 -7.12 -19.58
CA LEU A 131 -4.23 -6.99 -18.15
C LEU A 131 -5.59 -7.63 -17.77
N ALA A 132 -6.55 -7.65 -18.69
CA ALA A 132 -7.84 -8.31 -18.54
C ALA A 132 -7.72 -9.85 -18.44
N GLU A 133 -6.73 -10.45 -19.12
CA GLU A 133 -6.47 -11.90 -18.97
C GLU A 133 -5.91 -12.19 -17.57
N LEU A 134 -5.00 -11.36 -17.07
CA LEU A 134 -4.47 -11.48 -15.72
C LEU A 134 -5.58 -11.30 -14.69
N TRP A 135 -6.42 -10.27 -14.86
CA TRP A 135 -7.60 -10.05 -14.03
C TRP A 135 -8.52 -11.27 -13.98
N ALA A 136 -8.91 -11.78 -15.16
CA ALA A 136 -9.80 -12.94 -15.27
C ALA A 136 -9.19 -14.22 -14.69
N SER A 137 -7.87 -14.34 -14.69
CA SER A 137 -7.19 -15.45 -14.00
C SER A 137 -7.36 -15.36 -12.49
N HIS A 138 -7.13 -14.18 -11.90
CA HIS A 138 -7.28 -14.00 -10.45
C HIS A 138 -8.70 -14.32 -9.98
N GLU A 139 -9.73 -13.98 -10.77
CA GLU A 139 -11.12 -14.40 -10.49
C GLU A 139 -11.28 -15.93 -10.45
N ARG A 140 -10.51 -16.67 -11.26
CA ARG A 140 -10.58 -18.14 -11.35
C ARG A 140 -9.77 -18.88 -10.28
N GLN A 141 -8.84 -18.21 -9.60
CA GLN A 141 -7.98 -18.81 -8.57
C GLN A 141 -8.79 -19.47 -7.46
N ILE A 142 -8.25 -20.54 -6.88
CA ILE A 142 -8.92 -21.26 -5.79
C ILE A 142 -8.86 -20.39 -4.53
N PHE A 143 -10.02 -19.85 -4.14
CA PHE A 143 -10.18 -19.22 -2.83
C PHE A 143 -10.34 -20.32 -1.78
N LEU A 144 -9.49 -20.26 -0.77
CA LEU A 144 -9.56 -21.19 0.34
C LEU A 144 -10.72 -20.79 1.26
N PRO A 145 -11.43 -21.77 1.85
CA PRO A 145 -12.41 -21.50 2.90
C PRO A 145 -11.77 -20.61 3.96
N ALA A 146 -12.52 -19.64 4.49
CA ALA A 146 -12.00 -18.66 5.43
C ALA A 146 -11.43 -19.35 6.69
N ALA A 147 -10.10 -19.54 6.71
CA ALA A 147 -9.32 -19.58 7.94
C ALA A 147 -9.58 -18.27 8.73
N PRO A 148 -9.23 -18.15 10.01
CA PRO A 148 -9.48 -16.94 10.82
C PRO A 148 -8.89 -15.61 10.28
N GLY A 149 -8.29 -15.60 9.09
CA GLY A 149 -7.69 -14.45 8.41
C GLY A 149 -8.48 -13.89 7.22
N LEU A 150 -7.77 -13.16 6.35
CA LEU A 150 -8.29 -12.73 5.05
C LEU A 150 -8.60 -13.93 4.13
N ALA A 151 -9.36 -13.70 3.06
CA ALA A 151 -9.51 -14.73 2.05
C ALA A 151 -8.13 -15.07 1.50
N ARG A 152 -7.79 -16.35 1.43
CA ARG A 152 -6.52 -16.84 0.87
C ARG A 152 -6.75 -17.43 -0.49
N MET A 153 -5.76 -17.35 -1.36
CA MET A 153 -5.76 -18.02 -2.65
C MET A 153 -4.69 -19.09 -2.68
N ARG A 154 -4.94 -20.13 -3.47
CA ARG A 154 -3.96 -21.17 -3.75
C ARG A 154 -3.51 -21.05 -5.19
N LEU A 155 -2.21 -20.85 -5.37
CA LEU A 155 -1.53 -20.74 -6.66
C LEU A 155 -0.73 -22.01 -6.93
N ARG A 156 -0.68 -22.43 -8.20
CA ARG A 156 0.27 -23.45 -8.67
C ARG A 156 1.42 -22.76 -9.38
N TRP A 157 2.63 -23.00 -8.93
CA TRP A 157 3.84 -22.38 -9.46
C TRP A 157 4.87 -23.46 -9.80
N ARG A 158 5.52 -23.34 -10.96
CA ARG A 158 6.65 -24.19 -11.34
C ARG A 158 7.93 -23.39 -11.28
N ASP A 159 8.86 -23.77 -10.41
CA ASP A 159 10.16 -23.09 -10.36
C ASP A 159 11.01 -23.37 -11.61
N ALA A 160 12.14 -22.66 -11.73
CA ALA A 160 13.09 -22.86 -12.83
C ALA A 160 13.71 -24.28 -12.87
N GLY A 161 13.54 -25.07 -11.81
CA GLY A 161 13.98 -26.47 -11.67
C GLY A 161 12.91 -27.51 -12.01
N ARG A 162 11.72 -27.10 -12.50
CA ARG A 162 10.55 -27.92 -12.86
C ARG A 162 9.84 -28.61 -11.70
N SER A 163 10.11 -28.22 -10.45
CA SER A 163 9.29 -28.69 -9.34
C SER A 163 8.00 -27.87 -9.30
N GLU A 164 6.85 -28.56 -9.29
CA GLU A 164 5.56 -27.90 -9.08
C GLU A 164 5.34 -27.69 -7.59
N GLN A 165 5.04 -26.46 -7.23
CA GLN A 165 4.77 -26.03 -5.87
C GLN A 165 3.34 -25.48 -5.82
N THR A 166 2.63 -25.85 -4.77
CA THR A 166 1.35 -25.23 -4.42
C THR A 166 1.61 -24.21 -3.32
N VAL A 167 1.33 -22.94 -3.60
CA VAL A 167 1.57 -21.83 -2.68
C VAL A 167 0.25 -21.25 -2.21
N GLU A 168 0.10 -21.04 -0.92
CA GLU A 168 -1.05 -20.35 -0.34
C GLU A 168 -0.66 -18.91 0.02
N THR A 169 -1.39 -17.96 -0.53
CA THR A 169 -1.13 -16.52 -0.44
C THR A 169 -2.37 -15.79 0.05
N ASP A 170 -2.21 -14.62 0.66
CA ASP A 170 -3.33 -13.74 0.93
C ASP A 170 -3.95 -13.20 -0.37
N ALA A 171 -5.24 -12.89 -0.34
CA ALA A 171 -5.93 -12.30 -1.48
C ALA A 171 -6.02 -10.77 -1.38
N TYR A 172 -5.25 -10.09 -0.51
CA TYR A 172 -5.52 -8.67 -0.21
C TYR A 172 -5.40 -7.79 -1.46
N ALA A 173 -4.31 -7.91 -2.24
CA ALA A 173 -4.14 -7.06 -3.41
C ALA A 173 -5.23 -7.35 -4.45
N PHE A 174 -5.66 -8.61 -4.58
CA PHE A 174 -6.80 -8.96 -5.42
C PHE A 174 -8.12 -8.34 -4.94
N LEU A 175 -8.42 -8.45 -3.64
CA LEU A 175 -9.64 -7.89 -3.07
C LEU A 175 -9.66 -6.37 -3.24
N ARG A 176 -8.51 -5.71 -3.09
CA ARG A 176 -8.38 -4.27 -3.34
C ARG A 176 -8.63 -3.94 -4.80
N LEU A 177 -8.05 -4.73 -5.71
CA LEU A 177 -8.31 -4.62 -7.15
C LEU A 177 -9.81 -4.76 -7.45
N LEU A 178 -10.48 -5.78 -6.91
CA LEU A 178 -11.93 -5.98 -7.02
C LEU A 178 -12.69 -4.75 -6.54
N ALA A 179 -12.38 -4.23 -5.35
CA ALA A 179 -13.02 -3.03 -4.83
C ALA A 179 -12.88 -1.83 -5.80
N LEU A 180 -11.70 -1.63 -6.39
CA LEU A 180 -11.42 -0.50 -7.27
C LEU A 180 -12.00 -0.64 -8.68
N HIS A 181 -12.01 -1.85 -9.25
CA HIS A 181 -12.24 -2.03 -10.69
C HIS A 181 -13.46 -2.90 -11.05
N GLU A 182 -13.99 -3.73 -10.15
CA GLU A 182 -15.22 -4.49 -10.42
C GLU A 182 -16.43 -3.55 -10.43
N ARG A 183 -17.17 -3.54 -11.56
CA ARG A 183 -18.32 -2.64 -11.76
C ARG A 183 -19.53 -3.10 -10.96
N ASP A 184 -19.76 -4.40 -10.88
CA ASP A 184 -20.85 -5.01 -10.15
C ASP A 184 -20.29 -5.96 -9.10
N LEU A 185 -20.16 -5.46 -7.86
CA LEU A 185 -19.60 -6.25 -6.76
C LEU A 185 -20.47 -7.46 -6.40
N ALA A 186 -21.77 -7.44 -6.72
CA ALA A 186 -22.69 -8.53 -6.46
C ALA A 186 -22.59 -9.64 -7.53
N ARG A 187 -21.97 -9.34 -8.68
CA ARG A 187 -21.77 -10.29 -9.78
C ARG A 187 -21.08 -11.53 -9.25
N ALA A 188 -21.76 -12.66 -9.39
CA ALA A 188 -21.24 -13.93 -8.95
C ALA A 188 -20.36 -14.59 -10.03
N TRP A 189 -19.29 -15.24 -9.60
CA TRP A 189 -18.47 -16.11 -10.44
C TRP A 189 -18.20 -17.44 -9.73
N SER A 190 -17.74 -18.44 -10.48
CA SER A 190 -17.28 -19.70 -9.91
C SER A 190 -15.76 -19.76 -10.00
N ASN A 191 -15.09 -20.05 -8.89
CA ASN A 191 -13.67 -20.34 -8.91
C ASN A 191 -13.39 -21.79 -9.36
N ALA A 192 -12.12 -22.16 -9.50
CA ALA A 192 -11.71 -23.50 -9.92
C ALA A 192 -12.15 -24.63 -8.97
N ALA A 193 -12.52 -24.34 -7.72
CA ALA A 193 -13.10 -25.29 -6.77
C ALA A 193 -14.63 -25.40 -6.86
N GLY A 194 -15.26 -24.73 -7.84
CA GLY A 194 -16.72 -24.70 -8.00
C GLY A 194 -17.44 -23.84 -6.96
N GLN A 195 -16.72 -23.10 -6.12
CA GLN A 195 -17.34 -22.20 -5.16
C GLN A 195 -17.90 -20.98 -5.89
N ARG A 196 -19.17 -20.69 -5.66
CA ARG A 196 -19.81 -19.47 -6.18
C ARG A 196 -19.42 -18.30 -5.29
N LEU A 197 -18.59 -17.38 -5.77
CA LEU A 197 -18.07 -16.19 -5.09
C LEU A 197 -18.71 -14.90 -5.62
N SER A 198 -18.59 -13.81 -4.87
CA SER A 198 -18.80 -12.44 -5.35
C SER A 198 -17.84 -11.50 -4.60
N ALA A 199 -17.47 -10.37 -5.21
CA ALA A 199 -16.55 -9.41 -4.61
C ALA A 199 -17.16 -8.83 -3.33
N GLU A 200 -18.46 -8.51 -3.40
CA GLU A 200 -19.25 -8.06 -2.25
C GLU A 200 -19.16 -9.04 -1.09
N ARG A 201 -19.35 -10.35 -1.33
CA ARG A 201 -19.33 -11.33 -0.23
C ARG A 201 -17.93 -11.52 0.36
N LEU A 202 -16.90 -11.50 -0.48
CA LEU A 202 -15.51 -11.61 -0.01
C LEU A 202 -15.11 -10.38 0.83
N LEU A 203 -15.41 -9.19 0.33
CA LEU A 203 -15.11 -7.91 1.00
C LEU A 203 -15.96 -7.70 2.26
N HIS A 204 -17.24 -8.06 2.22
CA HIS A 204 -18.10 -8.03 3.40
C HIS A 204 -17.63 -9.01 4.47
N GLY A 205 -17.22 -10.22 4.09
CA GLY A 205 -16.62 -11.15 5.04
C GLY A 205 -15.31 -10.62 5.65
N ALA A 206 -14.48 -9.92 4.87
CA ALA A 206 -13.28 -9.25 5.38
C ALA A 206 -13.64 -8.13 6.38
N TRP A 207 -14.67 -7.34 6.07
CA TRP A 207 -15.21 -6.29 6.94
C TRP A 207 -15.68 -6.86 8.29
N GLU A 208 -16.52 -7.88 8.27
CA GLU A 208 -17.03 -8.52 9.48
C GLU A 208 -15.89 -9.09 10.34
N ARG A 209 -14.92 -9.77 9.71
CA ARG A 209 -13.77 -10.34 10.42
C ARG A 209 -12.88 -9.29 11.05
N TYR A 210 -12.54 -8.23 10.32
CA TYR A 210 -11.71 -7.15 10.85
C TYR A 210 -12.34 -6.49 12.09
N LEU A 211 -13.65 -6.25 12.05
CA LEU A 211 -14.37 -5.67 13.18
C LEU A 211 -14.60 -6.65 14.34
N ALA A 212 -14.58 -7.96 14.08
CA ALA A 212 -14.79 -9.01 15.08
C ALA A 212 -13.49 -9.51 15.74
N ALA A 213 -12.32 -9.30 15.12
CA ALA A 213 -11.04 -9.82 15.60
C ALA A 213 -10.30 -8.78 16.46
N PRO A 214 -10.34 -8.88 17.80
CA PRO A 214 -9.49 -8.06 18.66
C PRO A 214 -8.08 -8.62 18.82
N ASP A 215 -7.77 -9.84 18.32
CA ASP A 215 -6.54 -10.57 18.66
C ASP A 215 -5.31 -10.11 17.87
N PRO A 216 -4.32 -9.46 18.53
CA PRO A 216 -3.05 -9.05 17.92
C PRO A 216 -2.16 -10.19 17.43
N ALA A 217 -2.36 -11.42 17.92
CA ALA A 217 -1.55 -12.56 17.51
C ALA A 217 -1.90 -13.03 16.08
N ALA A 218 -3.18 -12.94 15.70
CA ALA A 218 -3.63 -13.28 14.34
C ALA A 218 -3.09 -12.29 13.30
N GLU A 219 -2.96 -11.01 13.64
CA GLU A 219 -2.39 -9.98 12.75
C GLU A 219 -0.89 -10.17 12.48
N ARG A 220 -0.13 -10.71 13.44
CA ARG A 220 1.31 -10.93 13.28
C ARG A 220 1.65 -12.09 12.33
N ALA A 221 0.72 -13.01 12.12
CA ALA A 221 0.95 -14.19 11.29
C ALA A 221 0.65 -13.94 9.79
N ASP A 222 0.03 -12.81 9.44
CA ASP A 222 -0.48 -12.55 8.09
C ASP A 222 -0.41 -11.05 7.77
N HIS A 223 0.62 -10.65 7.01
CA HIS A 223 0.89 -9.27 6.55
C HIS A 223 -0.35 -8.58 5.97
N ALA A 224 -1.22 -9.33 5.30
CA ALA A 224 -2.42 -8.79 4.69
C ALA A 224 -3.36 -8.08 5.69
N TRP A 225 -3.29 -8.45 6.98
CA TRP A 225 -4.02 -7.76 8.05
C TRP A 225 -3.62 -6.30 8.21
N LEU A 226 -2.35 -5.97 7.99
CA LEU A 226 -1.84 -4.61 8.14
C LEU A 226 -2.44 -3.65 7.11
N HIS A 227 -2.98 -4.17 6.00
CA HIS A 227 -3.59 -3.39 4.94
C HIS A 227 -5.12 -3.40 4.93
N LEU A 228 -5.75 -4.13 5.85
CA LEU A 228 -7.21 -4.23 5.92
C LEU A 228 -7.93 -2.88 6.02
N PRO A 229 -7.48 -1.92 6.85
CA PRO A 229 -8.14 -0.62 6.91
C PRO A 229 -8.25 0.04 5.53
N GLU A 230 -7.20 -0.03 4.72
CA GLU A 230 -7.19 0.55 3.35
C GLU A 230 -8.21 -0.14 2.45
N LEU A 231 -8.19 -1.49 2.43
CA LEU A 231 -9.14 -2.29 1.66
C LEU A 231 -10.60 -1.97 2.02
N LEU A 232 -10.89 -1.90 3.31
CA LEU A 232 -12.25 -1.70 3.81
C LEU A 232 -12.76 -0.30 3.51
N LEU A 233 -11.89 0.72 3.51
CA LEU A 233 -12.24 2.07 3.09
C LEU A 233 -12.47 2.15 1.57
N ASP A 234 -11.65 1.47 0.77
CA ASP A 234 -11.87 1.37 -0.69
C ASP A 234 -13.20 0.65 -1.00
N TYR A 235 -13.51 -0.42 -0.27
CA TYR A 235 -14.78 -1.14 -0.39
C TYR A 235 -15.98 -0.28 0.04
N GLU A 236 -15.87 0.41 1.17
CA GLU A 236 -16.92 1.30 1.67
C GLU A 236 -17.26 2.39 0.66
N ARG A 237 -16.26 3.01 0.01
CA ARG A 237 -16.49 4.06 -1.00
C ARG A 237 -17.37 3.59 -2.15
N ARG A 238 -17.31 2.29 -2.49
CA ARG A 238 -18.11 1.65 -3.55
C ARG A 238 -19.53 1.27 -3.10
N ARG A 239 -19.72 1.09 -1.79
CA ARG A 239 -20.97 0.59 -1.18
C ARG A 239 -21.69 1.61 -0.31
N ALA A 240 -21.18 2.84 -0.23
CA ALA A 240 -21.83 3.92 0.49
C ALA A 240 -23.30 4.09 -0.01
N PRO A 241 -24.28 4.22 0.90
CA PRO A 241 -24.15 4.43 2.35
C PRO A 241 -24.16 3.16 3.23
N ALA A 242 -24.19 1.95 2.66
CA ALA A 242 -24.51 0.71 3.40
C ALA A 242 -23.51 0.33 4.52
N LEU A 243 -22.30 0.86 4.47
CA LEU A 243 -21.26 0.63 5.48
C LEU A 243 -20.88 1.96 6.15
N ASP A 244 -20.54 1.87 7.44
CA ASP A 244 -20.06 3.01 8.24
C ASP A 244 -18.54 2.91 8.45
N PRO A 245 -17.75 3.78 7.80
CA PRO A 245 -16.30 3.77 7.93
C PRO A 245 -15.81 4.20 9.32
N ASN A 246 -16.66 4.80 10.16
CA ASN A 246 -16.29 5.11 11.55
C ASN A 246 -16.08 3.84 12.39
N ARG A 247 -16.71 2.71 12.05
CA ARG A 247 -16.45 1.43 12.72
C ARG A 247 -15.02 0.94 12.49
N VAL A 248 -14.47 1.17 11.29
CA VAL A 248 -13.06 0.86 10.99
C VAL A 248 -12.14 1.78 11.80
N LYS A 249 -12.44 3.09 11.85
CA LYS A 249 -11.71 4.05 12.71
C LYS A 249 -11.72 3.62 14.18
N GLU A 250 -12.89 3.31 14.73
CA GLU A 250 -13.06 2.94 16.14
C GLU A 250 -12.21 1.72 16.51
N ARG A 251 -12.26 0.67 15.67
CA ARG A 251 -11.36 -0.48 15.79
C ARG A 251 -9.91 -0.01 15.75
N PHE A 252 -9.52 0.69 14.68
CA PHE A 252 -8.16 1.13 14.46
C PHE A 252 -7.55 1.87 15.66
N LEU A 253 -8.34 2.75 16.28
CA LEU A 253 -7.93 3.48 17.47
C LEU A 253 -7.84 2.58 18.71
N ALA A 254 -8.78 1.65 18.89
CA ALA A 254 -8.86 0.78 20.06
C ALA A 254 -7.84 -0.36 20.06
N VAL A 255 -7.37 -0.81 18.89
CA VAL A 255 -6.45 -1.95 18.77
C VAL A 255 -5.09 -1.50 18.25
N GLU A 256 -4.99 -1.02 17.00
CA GLU A 256 -3.71 -0.71 16.36
C GLU A 256 -3.01 0.48 17.02
N LEU A 257 -3.72 1.60 17.19
CA LEU A 257 -3.14 2.83 17.72
C LEU A 257 -2.93 2.77 19.24
N ALA A 258 -3.73 1.96 19.95
CA ALA A 258 -3.64 1.79 21.39
C ALA A 258 -2.54 0.79 21.84
N ARG A 259 -1.91 0.07 20.90
CA ARG A 259 -0.86 -0.89 21.24
C ARG A 259 0.32 -0.22 21.94
N THR A 260 0.73 -0.83 23.04
CA THR A 260 1.91 -0.46 23.83
C THR A 260 2.83 -1.66 23.98
N GLY A 261 4.13 -1.43 24.21
CA GLY A 261 5.06 -2.51 24.58
C GLY A 261 5.51 -3.38 23.41
N PHE A 262 5.75 -2.76 22.26
CA PHE A 262 6.38 -3.42 21.15
C PHE A 262 7.91 -3.50 21.34
N ASP A 263 8.50 -4.65 20.97
CA ASP A 263 9.95 -4.86 20.86
C ASP A 263 10.22 -5.62 19.54
N GLY A 264 11.22 -5.18 18.75
CA GLY A 264 11.75 -5.94 17.60
C GLY A 264 11.54 -5.30 16.21
N ASP A 265 11.74 -6.11 15.17
CA ASP A 265 11.67 -5.68 13.76
C ASP A 265 10.23 -5.72 13.22
N ASP A 266 9.44 -6.75 13.55
CA ASP A 266 8.00 -6.87 13.21
C ASP A 266 7.16 -5.68 13.71
N GLU A 267 7.61 -4.99 14.76
CA GLU A 267 7.00 -3.76 15.23
C GLU A 267 7.08 -2.65 14.18
N ARG A 268 8.26 -2.45 13.61
CA ARG A 268 8.52 -1.28 12.75
C ARG A 268 7.73 -1.40 11.46
N GLU A 269 7.65 -2.61 10.91
CA GLU A 269 6.76 -2.93 9.81
C GLU A 269 5.30 -2.60 10.16
N ALA A 270 4.77 -3.12 11.27
CA ALA A 270 3.39 -2.83 11.68
C ALA A 270 3.13 -1.33 11.85
N LEU A 271 4.03 -0.59 12.49
CA LEU A 271 3.89 0.86 12.69
C LEU A 271 3.92 1.64 11.37
N ALA A 272 4.72 1.20 10.39
CA ALA A 272 4.74 1.78 9.06
C ALA A 272 3.39 1.64 8.35
N HIS A 273 2.80 0.44 8.38
CA HIS A 273 1.47 0.19 7.82
C HIS A 273 0.36 0.93 8.59
N TYR A 274 0.47 1.04 9.91
CA TYR A 274 -0.48 1.81 10.71
C TYR A 274 -0.45 3.30 10.37
N ALA A 275 0.72 3.86 10.08
CA ALA A 275 0.81 5.23 9.57
C ALA A 275 0.07 5.38 8.23
N GLU A 276 0.21 4.41 7.32
CA GLU A 276 -0.50 4.42 6.04
C GLU A 276 -2.02 4.31 6.20
N SER A 277 -2.47 3.33 6.98
CA SER A 277 -3.88 3.11 7.32
C SER A 277 -4.52 4.34 7.98
N LEU A 278 -3.81 4.98 8.92
CA LEU A 278 -4.24 6.23 9.54
C LEU A 278 -4.39 7.35 8.50
N GLY A 279 -3.45 7.46 7.56
CA GLY A 279 -3.52 8.40 6.44
C GLY A 279 -4.80 8.19 5.61
N HIS A 280 -5.14 6.94 5.30
CA HIS A 280 -6.38 6.60 4.59
C HIS A 280 -7.64 6.95 5.39
N LEU A 281 -7.67 6.65 6.69
CA LEU A 281 -8.79 7.01 7.57
C LEU A 281 -9.00 8.52 7.64
N LEU A 282 -7.91 9.29 7.71
CA LEU A 282 -7.96 10.76 7.73
C LEU A 282 -8.40 11.33 6.40
N GLU A 283 -7.98 10.76 5.27
CA GLU A 283 -8.42 11.22 3.95
C GLU A 283 -9.92 10.96 3.73
N HIS A 284 -10.45 9.88 4.30
CA HIS A 284 -11.81 9.44 4.07
C HIS A 284 -12.86 10.53 4.43
N PRO A 285 -13.78 10.91 3.50
CA PRO A 285 -14.68 12.04 3.70
C PRO A 285 -15.79 11.80 4.74
N ARG A 286 -16.19 10.53 4.93
CA ARG A 286 -17.24 10.13 5.88
C ARG A 286 -16.72 9.77 7.28
N VAL A 287 -15.40 9.71 7.46
CA VAL A 287 -14.80 9.46 8.78
C VAL A 287 -14.74 10.78 9.54
N THR A 288 -15.34 10.79 10.72
CA THR A 288 -15.37 11.97 11.60
C THR A 288 -14.43 11.76 12.76
N TRP A 289 -13.84 12.85 13.24
CA TRP A 289 -12.80 12.83 14.27
C TRP A 289 -13.19 13.80 15.38
N SER A 290 -13.39 13.26 16.58
CA SER A 290 -13.61 14.02 17.81
C SER A 290 -12.29 14.56 18.38
N ALA A 291 -12.37 15.55 19.28
CA ALA A 291 -11.18 16.12 19.91
C ALA A 291 -10.31 15.09 20.66
N PRO A 292 -10.87 14.13 21.45
CA PRO A 292 -10.08 13.09 22.09
C PRO A 292 -9.34 12.18 21.10
N GLU A 293 -9.99 11.81 19.99
CA GLU A 293 -9.39 10.96 18.95
C GLU A 293 -8.25 11.70 18.23
N ARG A 294 -8.45 12.98 17.88
CA ARG A 294 -7.38 13.83 17.31
C ARG A 294 -6.18 13.92 18.26
N ALA A 295 -6.44 14.13 19.55
CA ALA A 295 -5.38 14.20 20.55
C ALA A 295 -4.63 12.85 20.68
N ALA A 296 -5.33 11.72 20.59
CA ALA A 296 -4.70 10.39 20.59
C ALA A 296 -3.78 10.20 19.36
N VAL A 297 -4.26 10.55 18.17
CA VAL A 297 -3.46 10.54 16.94
C VAL A 297 -2.21 11.40 17.06
N LEU A 298 -2.34 12.64 17.53
CA LEU A 298 -1.21 13.56 17.70
C LEU A 298 -0.19 13.04 18.71
N ARG A 299 -0.62 12.40 19.81
CA ARG A 299 0.29 11.75 20.77
C ARG A 299 1.02 10.58 20.14
N TRP A 300 0.32 9.74 19.39
CA TRP A 300 0.92 8.60 18.71
C TRP A 300 1.98 9.03 17.67
N LEU A 301 1.69 10.07 16.87
CA LEU A 301 2.66 10.63 15.92
C LEU A 301 3.93 11.15 16.60
N ARG A 302 3.80 11.83 17.74
CA ARG A 302 4.95 12.26 18.55
C ARG A 302 5.76 11.07 19.05
N ALA A 303 5.10 10.00 19.50
CA ALA A 303 5.79 8.79 19.97
C ALA A 303 6.54 8.09 18.82
N LEU A 304 5.91 7.99 17.64
CA LEU A 304 6.52 7.42 16.43
C LEU A 304 7.83 8.13 16.06
N GLU A 305 7.79 9.47 16.03
CA GLU A 305 8.92 10.34 15.70
C GLU A 305 10.03 10.32 16.77
N THR A 306 9.67 10.38 18.04
CA THR A 306 10.63 10.57 19.14
C THR A 306 11.13 9.29 19.78
N GLN A 307 10.53 8.13 19.51
CA GLN A 307 10.86 6.88 20.21
C GLN A 307 11.15 5.72 19.26
N ARG A 308 10.34 5.53 18.22
CA ARG A 308 10.35 4.28 17.44
C ARG A 308 11.20 4.36 16.17
N PHE A 309 11.23 5.51 15.48
CA PHE A 309 12.09 5.74 14.31
C PHE A 309 13.23 6.73 14.60
N ARG A 310 13.84 6.59 15.79
CA ARG A 310 15.04 7.37 16.18
C ARG A 310 16.19 7.14 15.20
N THR A 311 16.37 5.91 14.74
CA THR A 311 17.31 5.56 13.66
C THR A 311 16.53 5.02 12.46
N LEU A 312 16.98 5.39 11.26
CA LEU A 312 16.49 4.79 10.01
C LEU A 312 17.40 3.67 9.51
N ALA A 313 18.37 3.25 10.32
CA ALA A 313 19.20 2.07 10.06
C ALA A 313 18.47 0.84 10.61
N GLY A 314 18.37 -0.23 9.82
CA GLY A 314 17.70 -1.47 10.21
C GLY A 314 16.45 -1.82 9.39
N PRO A 315 15.44 -0.92 9.28
CA PRO A 315 14.19 -1.20 8.55
C PRO A 315 14.43 -1.54 7.08
N GLU A 316 13.59 -2.43 6.52
CA GLU A 316 13.59 -2.67 5.09
C GLU A 316 13.09 -1.44 4.31
N PRO A 317 13.58 -1.19 3.09
CA PRO A 317 13.11 -0.07 2.27
C PRO A 317 11.59 -0.06 2.04
N ALA A 318 10.96 -1.24 1.97
CA ALA A 318 9.53 -1.42 1.83
C ALA A 318 8.75 -0.80 3.00
N GLU A 319 9.13 -1.10 4.25
CA GLU A 319 8.53 -0.54 5.46
C GLU A 319 8.63 0.99 5.46
N LEU A 320 9.81 1.52 5.12
CA LEU A 320 10.03 2.97 5.07
C LEU A 320 9.16 3.65 4.02
N CYS A 321 8.88 2.99 2.90
CA CYS A 321 7.96 3.49 1.87
C CYS A 321 6.53 3.62 2.40
N HIS A 322 6.00 2.59 3.08
CA HIS A 322 4.68 2.64 3.72
C HIS A 322 4.59 3.78 4.74
N LEU A 323 5.60 3.89 5.62
CA LEU A 323 5.66 4.93 6.64
C LEU A 323 5.66 6.34 6.01
N LEU A 324 6.48 6.56 4.98
CA LEU A 324 6.54 7.86 4.30
C LEU A 324 5.21 8.18 3.58
N ALA A 325 4.61 7.21 2.90
CA ALA A 325 3.31 7.38 2.25
C ALA A 325 2.22 7.78 3.25
N GLY A 326 2.16 7.10 4.39
CA GLY A 326 1.26 7.43 5.49
C GLY A 326 1.47 8.84 6.04
N LEU A 327 2.70 9.19 6.41
CA LEU A 327 3.00 10.51 6.96
C LEU A 327 2.68 11.66 5.99
N ARG A 328 2.85 11.45 4.68
CA ARG A 328 2.43 12.44 3.66
C ARG A 328 0.92 12.61 3.61
N ARG A 329 0.15 11.52 3.63
CA ARG A 329 -1.32 11.57 3.69
C ARG A 329 -1.81 12.27 4.96
N ILE A 330 -1.19 11.98 6.10
CA ILE A 330 -1.51 12.61 7.38
C ILE A 330 -1.23 14.11 7.34
N ASP A 331 -0.07 14.55 6.86
CA ASP A 331 0.27 15.98 6.72
C ASP A 331 -0.68 16.71 5.78
N ALA A 332 -1.07 16.09 4.66
CA ALA A 332 -2.07 16.64 3.75
C ALA A 332 -3.44 16.85 4.42
N GLN A 333 -3.75 16.06 5.46
CA GLN A 333 -4.97 16.14 6.25
C GLN A 333 -4.80 16.86 7.60
N ARG A 334 -3.69 17.56 7.83
CA ARG A 334 -3.38 18.22 9.12
C ARG A 334 -4.50 19.14 9.62
N GLY A 335 -5.26 19.77 8.72
CA GLY A 335 -6.41 20.61 9.09
C GLY A 335 -7.51 19.85 9.84
N LYS A 336 -7.72 18.56 9.53
CA LYS A 336 -8.68 17.69 10.26
C LYS A 336 -8.21 17.38 11.69
N LEU A 337 -6.90 17.44 11.93
CA LEU A 337 -6.29 17.20 13.25
C LEU A 337 -6.08 18.49 14.05
N ALA A 338 -5.82 19.61 13.37
CA ALA A 338 -5.52 20.91 13.97
C ALA A 338 -6.74 21.73 14.40
N GLN A 339 -7.96 21.32 14.05
CA GLN A 339 -9.16 21.91 14.61
C GLN A 339 -9.23 21.56 16.11
N GLU A 340 -8.62 22.41 16.93
CA GLU A 340 -8.82 22.41 18.37
C GLU A 340 -10.25 22.84 18.68
N SER A 341 -10.79 22.19 19.70
CA SER A 341 -12.04 22.46 20.39
C SER A 341 -12.42 23.94 20.33
N GLY A 342 -13.61 24.23 19.80
CA GLY A 342 -14.19 25.57 19.91
C GLY A 342 -14.30 25.97 21.37
N ALA A 343 -13.40 26.83 21.83
CA ALA A 343 -13.77 27.80 22.84
C ALA A 343 -14.74 28.77 22.15
N PRO A 344 -15.94 29.02 22.72
CA PRO A 344 -16.87 29.98 22.15
C PRO A 344 -16.20 31.37 22.11
N ARG A 345 -16.46 32.09 21.01
CA ARG A 345 -15.97 33.46 20.78
C ARG A 345 -16.42 34.44 21.85
#